data_AF-A0AAD4FBB9-F1
#
_entry.id   AF-A0AAD4FBB9-F1
#
_cell.length_a   1.000
_cell.length_b   1.000
_cell.length_c   1.000
_cell.angle_alpha   90.00
_cell.angle_beta   90.00
_cell.angle_gamma   90.00
#
_symmetry.space_group_name_H-M   'P 1'
#
loop_
_entity.id
_entity.type
_entity.pdbx_description
1 polymer ?
#
loop_
_entity_poly.entity_id
_entity_poly.type
_entity_poly.pdbx_seq_one_letter_code
_entity_poly.pdbx_strand_id
1 'polypeptide(L)'
;MLAPSSRLSTTSTSPASTQQLIISLSSIPKTPETRNTHAYSPTNLIAFSNEVALATQTPRHTEVFFDDPPLDFSTSLTTSPSQQGFFLDLTIPPYLRLDDVWKDVRELLPPPLQEVLCHYEFTTSLTLAGDDLAKAAWQTYVPEMAQNHDFLTNCVLSVASLHLGRLYDRKEDKRRMETLAAARMNKALVRYRTELENVTQENAAALFASSTFTAVYLFRTSAIDIENLRSSIPPDTVVPPPEIVDKMLSCALRTIWGLRGPLTVLLSGWNWVVGSKMQPVTAREWWPSTSVPATPRALTEDQRLEAIKKLWMKGNTSPELHCVYLSQALLYLRQSFNLISQLTLPERYPPMTAVPYSIDDTTISTLTDRGAIFVWATRIPREFIALIEAKNAHALVILAHYAVLPGRVRNVWWLEGLGADIVTAVAMALGRENWALIAWPAGVVGVDLNYAFGLGKRRDELEGKPCEMHMDVI
;
A
#
# COMPACT_ATOMS: atom_id res chain seq x y z
N MET A 1 1.70 8.68 2.00
CA MET A 1 0.23 8.79 1.94
C MET A 1 -0.22 9.35 3.28
N LEU A 2 -0.89 10.51 3.27
CA LEU A 2 -1.71 11.07 4.37
C LEU A 2 -1.00 11.82 5.50
N ALA A 3 -0.96 13.15 5.35
CA ALA A 3 -1.28 14.05 6.44
C ALA A 3 -2.60 14.78 6.07
N PRO A 4 -3.58 14.88 6.98
CA PRO A 4 -4.78 15.68 6.75
C PRO A 4 -4.43 17.17 6.66
N SER A 5 -5.22 17.90 5.90
CA SER A 5 -5.21 19.36 5.77
C SER A 5 -5.64 20.02 7.08
N SER A 6 -4.74 20.04 8.07
CA SER A 6 -4.80 20.96 9.20
C SER A 6 -3.53 21.81 9.18
N ARG A 7 -3.58 22.89 8.41
CA ARG A 7 -2.58 23.97 8.45
C ARG A 7 -2.56 24.54 9.87
N LEU A 8 -1.51 24.26 10.64
CA LEU A 8 -1.13 25.11 11.76
C LEU A 8 -0.43 26.33 11.16
N SER A 9 -1.15 27.44 11.09
CA SER A 9 -0.60 28.75 10.77
C SER A 9 0.40 29.16 11.85
N THR A 10 1.70 29.13 11.55
CA THR A 10 2.73 29.78 12.37
C THR A 10 2.99 31.18 11.81
N THR A 11 2.27 32.17 12.33
CA THR A 11 2.65 33.56 12.15
C THR A 11 3.97 33.81 12.88
N SER A 12 5.02 34.07 12.10
CA SER A 12 6.29 34.60 12.59
C SER A 12 6.11 36.06 12.97
N THR A 13 6.33 36.41 14.23
CA THR A 13 6.59 37.79 14.66
C THR A 13 7.85 37.79 15.51
N SER A 14 8.93 38.32 14.95
CA SER A 14 10.15 38.69 15.67
C SER A 14 9.90 39.93 16.55
N PRO A 15 10.64 40.11 17.67
CA PRO A 15 10.35 41.14 18.65
C PRO A 15 11.06 42.46 18.31
N ALA A 16 10.36 43.57 18.47
CA ALA A 16 10.97 44.88 18.66
C ALA A 16 10.35 45.53 19.91
N SER A 17 11.23 45.76 20.88
CA SER A 17 11.06 46.54 22.10
C SER A 17 10.57 47.97 21.84
N THR A 18 9.76 48.53 22.75
CA THR A 18 10.02 49.80 23.51
C THR A 18 8.83 50.12 24.44
N GLN A 19 9.05 49.91 25.75
CA GLN A 19 8.84 50.82 26.89
C GLN A 19 7.57 51.71 27.09
N GLN A 20 7.14 51.72 28.38
CA GLN A 20 6.40 52.73 29.18
C GLN A 20 4.86 52.70 29.15
N LEU A 21 4.09 52.96 30.22
CA LEU A 21 4.24 53.11 31.68
C LEU A 21 2.78 53.11 32.26
N ILE A 22 2.55 52.38 33.37
CA ILE A 22 1.68 52.66 34.55
C ILE A 22 0.21 53.13 34.32
N ILE A 23 -0.78 52.38 34.84
CA ILE A 23 -1.57 52.66 36.08
C ILE A 23 -2.58 51.53 36.32
N SER A 24 -2.61 51.14 37.59
CA SER A 24 -3.28 50.06 38.30
C SER A 24 -4.74 50.38 38.71
N LEU A 25 -5.62 49.37 38.81
CA LEU A 25 -6.17 48.82 40.08
C LEU A 25 -7.44 47.97 39.91
N SER A 26 -7.50 46.91 40.75
CA SER A 26 -8.67 46.13 41.24
C SER A 26 -9.26 45.04 40.34
N SER A 27 -9.63 43.83 40.79
CA SER A 27 -9.26 42.96 41.92
C SER A 27 -10.10 41.66 41.83
N ILE A 28 -9.42 40.50 41.66
CA ILE A 28 -9.62 39.21 42.40
C ILE A 28 -10.90 38.35 42.09
N PRO A 29 -10.94 36.98 42.18
CA PRO A 29 -9.90 35.92 42.07
C PRO A 29 -10.27 34.65 41.24
N LYS A 30 -9.22 34.07 40.62
CA LYS A 30 -8.74 32.66 40.55
C LYS A 30 -9.68 31.45 40.79
N THR A 31 -9.62 30.52 39.84
CA THR A 31 -9.44 29.06 40.04
C THR A 31 -8.40 28.51 39.04
N PRO A 32 -7.64 27.45 39.38
CA PRO A 32 -6.35 27.14 38.74
C PRO A 32 -6.47 26.14 37.59
N GLU A 33 -5.90 26.47 36.43
CA GLU A 33 -5.56 25.50 35.39
C GLU A 33 -4.21 24.85 35.70
N THR A 34 -4.23 23.57 36.05
CA THR A 34 -3.04 22.72 36.06
C THR A 34 -2.72 22.30 34.62
N ARG A 35 -1.75 22.99 34.01
CA ARG A 35 -0.98 22.50 32.86
C ARG A 35 -0.13 21.30 33.31
N ASN A 36 -0.52 20.09 32.93
CA ASN A 36 0.40 18.96 32.84
C ASN A 36 1.07 18.97 31.47
N THR A 37 2.28 19.52 31.42
CA THR A 37 3.26 19.23 30.37
C THR A 37 3.72 17.78 30.54
N HIS A 38 3.15 16.86 29.76
CA HIS A 38 3.73 15.52 29.64
C HIS A 38 4.97 15.58 28.76
N ALA A 39 6.13 15.53 29.41
CA ALA A 39 7.42 15.24 28.81
C ALA A 39 7.35 13.90 28.06
N TYR A 40 7.86 13.88 26.83
CA TYR A 40 8.06 12.66 26.06
C TYR A 40 9.07 11.76 26.80
N SER A 41 8.60 10.62 27.30
CA SER A 41 9.44 9.62 27.97
C SER A 41 10.19 8.77 26.92
N PRO A 42 11.47 8.37 27.15
CA PRO A 42 12.29 7.58 26.22
C PRO A 42 11.78 6.15 25.97
N THR A 43 10.72 5.71 26.64
CA THR A 43 10.23 4.32 26.61
C THR A 43 9.50 3.95 25.31
N ASN A 44 9.11 4.93 24.48
CA ASN A 44 8.40 4.69 23.21
C ASN A 44 9.30 4.26 22.04
N LEU A 45 10.62 4.45 22.12
CA LEU A 45 11.55 4.05 21.05
C LEU A 45 11.64 2.53 20.88
N ILE A 46 11.45 1.75 21.94
CA ILE A 46 11.58 0.28 21.93
C ILE A 46 10.33 -0.37 21.34
N ALA A 47 9.14 0.08 21.75
CA ALA A 47 7.87 -0.38 21.15
C ALA A 47 7.76 0.03 19.68
N PHE A 48 8.30 1.20 19.32
CA PHE A 48 8.38 1.73 17.96
C PHE A 48 9.38 0.98 17.07
N SER A 49 10.55 0.64 17.61
CA SER A 49 11.54 -0.23 16.95
C SER A 49 10.95 -1.62 16.68
N ASN A 50 10.14 -2.16 17.60
CA ASN A 50 9.45 -3.43 17.40
C ASN A 50 8.38 -3.37 16.30
N GLU A 51 7.66 -2.26 16.12
CA GLU A 51 6.67 -2.11 15.05
C GLU A 51 7.30 -1.92 13.68
N VAL A 52 8.37 -1.12 13.60
CA VAL A 52 9.19 -1.05 12.39
C VAL A 52 9.77 -2.43 12.12
N ALA A 53 10.33 -3.12 13.12
CA ALA A 53 10.88 -4.46 12.97
C ALA A 53 9.82 -5.49 12.51
N LEU A 54 8.59 -5.47 13.05
CA LEU A 54 7.52 -6.38 12.63
C LEU A 54 7.02 -6.08 11.21
N ALA A 55 6.91 -4.80 10.84
CA ALA A 55 6.53 -4.36 9.49
C ALA A 55 7.65 -4.59 8.45
N THR A 56 8.90 -4.73 8.90
CA THR A 56 10.09 -4.87 8.06
C THR A 56 10.79 -6.22 8.24
N GLN A 57 10.19 -7.18 8.93
CA GLN A 57 10.62 -8.56 8.91
C GLN A 57 10.09 -9.18 7.62
N THR A 58 10.97 -9.46 6.66
CA THR A 58 10.59 -10.40 5.62
C THR A 58 10.57 -11.80 6.24
N PRO A 59 9.58 -12.65 5.94
CA PRO A 59 9.55 -14.02 6.45
C PRO A 59 10.67 -14.91 5.91
N ARG A 60 11.56 -14.37 5.06
CA ARG A 60 12.64 -15.08 4.39
C ARG A 60 13.96 -14.37 4.69
N HIS A 61 14.70 -14.82 5.69
CA HIS A 61 16.13 -14.56 5.76
C HIS A 61 16.78 -15.37 4.63
N THR A 62 17.12 -14.71 3.53
CA THR A 62 17.76 -15.38 2.39
C THR A 62 18.93 -14.56 1.90
N GLU A 63 20.11 -15.16 1.97
CA GLU A 63 21.31 -14.70 1.29
C GLU A 63 21.37 -15.43 -0.06
N VAL A 64 21.37 -14.67 -1.16
CA VAL A 64 21.52 -15.23 -2.50
C VAL A 64 22.98 -15.10 -2.89
N PHE A 65 23.68 -16.22 -3.03
CA PHE A 65 25.00 -16.32 -3.62
C PHE A 65 24.84 -16.51 -5.13
N PHE A 66 25.52 -15.69 -5.93
CA PHE A 66 25.49 -15.79 -7.40
C PHE A 66 26.60 -16.75 -7.85
N ASP A 67 26.40 -18.05 -7.66
CA ASP A 67 27.36 -19.09 -8.10
C ASP A 67 26.91 -19.87 -9.35
N ASP A 68 26.05 -19.28 -10.20
CA ASP A 68 25.58 -19.89 -11.44
C ASP A 68 25.80 -18.99 -12.67
N PRO A 69 26.01 -19.58 -13.86
CA PRO A 69 26.34 -18.85 -15.10
C PRO A 69 25.21 -17.89 -15.52
N PRO A 70 25.51 -16.90 -16.39
CA PRO A 70 24.53 -15.93 -16.87
C PRO A 70 23.28 -16.60 -17.46
N LEU A 71 22.13 -15.95 -17.27
CA LEU A 71 20.83 -16.41 -17.74
C LEU A 71 20.84 -16.57 -19.27
N ASP A 72 20.57 -17.78 -19.75
CA ASP A 72 20.41 -18.05 -21.19
C ASP A 72 18.94 -17.84 -21.57
N PHE A 73 18.64 -16.71 -22.20
CA PHE A 73 17.29 -16.31 -22.64
C PHE A 73 16.90 -16.87 -24.02
N SER A 74 17.62 -17.87 -24.51
CA SER A 74 17.40 -18.45 -25.83
C SER A 74 16.31 -19.53 -25.81
N THR A 75 15.03 -19.16 -25.88
CA THR A 75 13.88 -19.96 -26.41
C THR A 75 12.59 -19.19 -26.13
N SER A 76 11.63 -18.93 -27.02
CA SER A 76 11.42 -19.23 -28.43
C SER A 76 10.25 -18.35 -28.90
N LEU A 77 10.51 -17.22 -29.54
CA LEU A 77 9.49 -16.50 -30.32
C LEU A 77 9.38 -17.22 -31.67
N THR A 78 8.22 -17.81 -31.93
CA THR A 78 7.92 -18.42 -33.22
C THR A 78 7.87 -17.33 -34.29
N THR A 79 8.87 -17.31 -35.17
CA THR A 79 8.91 -16.41 -36.33
C THR A 79 8.11 -17.03 -37.48
N SER A 80 7.05 -16.35 -37.91
CA SER A 80 6.39 -16.57 -39.20
C SER A 80 7.16 -15.84 -40.32
N PRO A 81 7.29 -16.40 -41.54
CA PRO A 81 8.26 -15.89 -42.50
C PRO A 81 7.72 -14.80 -43.45
N SER A 82 8.66 -13.92 -43.81
CA SER A 82 8.81 -13.14 -45.05
C SER A 82 7.92 -11.91 -45.29
N GLN A 83 8.56 -10.72 -45.24
CA GLN A 83 8.68 -9.84 -46.39
C GLN A 83 9.98 -9.01 -46.27
N GLN A 84 10.84 -9.13 -47.28
CA GLN A 84 12.09 -8.39 -47.42
C GLN A 84 11.80 -6.93 -47.78
N GLY A 85 12.34 -6.01 -46.97
CA GLY A 85 12.49 -4.59 -47.32
C GLY A 85 13.82 -4.11 -46.74
N PHE A 86 14.80 -3.87 -47.62
CA PHE A 86 16.08 -3.27 -47.23
C PHE A 86 15.87 -1.82 -46.84
N PHE A 87 15.92 -1.51 -45.55
CA PHE A 87 16.32 -0.19 -45.07
C PHE A 87 17.50 -0.39 -44.12
N LEU A 88 18.65 0.23 -44.46
CA LEU A 88 19.77 0.42 -43.54
C LEU A 88 19.34 1.45 -42.51
N ASP A 89 18.62 1.01 -41.48
CA ASP A 89 18.43 1.81 -40.28
C ASP A 89 19.75 1.78 -39.50
N LEU A 90 20.39 2.94 -39.37
CA LEU A 90 21.49 3.17 -38.44
C LEU A 90 20.92 3.10 -37.01
N THR A 91 20.59 1.90 -36.53
CA THR A 91 20.22 1.69 -35.14
C THR A 91 21.47 1.82 -34.27
N ILE A 92 21.49 2.84 -33.43
CA ILE A 92 22.45 2.99 -32.33
C ILE A 92 22.43 1.68 -31.53
N PRO A 93 23.58 1.04 -31.27
CA PRO A 93 23.60 -0.19 -30.50
C PRO A 93 22.98 0.01 -29.10
N PRO A 94 22.22 -0.95 -28.55
CA PRO A 94 21.49 -0.79 -27.28
C PRO A 94 22.36 -0.43 -26.05
N TYR A 95 23.68 -0.62 -26.16
CA TYR A 95 24.67 -0.28 -25.14
C TYR A 95 25.16 1.18 -25.21
N LEU A 96 24.93 1.89 -26.31
CA LEU A 96 25.26 3.31 -26.46
C LEU A 96 24.06 4.15 -26.00
N ARG A 97 23.89 4.25 -24.68
CA ARG A 97 22.86 5.08 -24.05
C ARG A 97 23.44 6.47 -23.77
N LEU A 98 23.02 7.46 -24.55
CA LEU A 98 23.50 8.85 -24.41
C LEU A 98 23.01 9.51 -23.12
N ASP A 99 21.86 9.10 -22.57
CA ASP A 99 21.25 9.57 -21.31
C ASP A 99 20.78 8.40 -20.42
N ASP A 100 21.68 7.50 -20.00
CA ASP A 100 21.34 6.44 -19.02
C ASP A 100 21.29 7.01 -17.59
N VAL A 101 20.08 7.34 -17.10
CA VAL A 101 19.85 7.82 -15.72
C VAL A 101 20.28 6.82 -14.65
N TRP A 102 20.41 5.54 -15.01
CA TRP A 102 20.85 4.46 -14.13
C TRP A 102 22.32 4.11 -14.27
N LYS A 103 23.10 4.80 -15.13
CA LYS A 103 24.47 4.40 -15.49
C LYS A 103 25.34 4.03 -14.28
N ASP A 104 25.47 4.96 -13.34
CA ASP A 104 26.35 4.80 -12.17
C ASP A 104 25.89 3.64 -11.27
N VAL A 105 24.58 3.47 -11.13
CA VAL A 105 24.00 2.36 -10.37
C VAL A 105 24.23 1.04 -11.10
N ARG A 106 24.02 1.00 -12.42
CA ARG A 106 24.12 -0.20 -13.26
C ARG A 106 25.53 -0.75 -13.29
N GLU A 107 26.54 0.12 -13.41
CA GLU A 107 27.95 -0.27 -13.42
C GLU A 107 28.41 -0.95 -12.11
N LEU A 108 27.75 -0.63 -10.98
CA LEU A 108 28.03 -1.23 -9.67
C LEU A 108 27.30 -2.55 -9.42
N LEU A 109 26.31 -2.91 -10.25
CA LEU A 109 25.49 -4.09 -10.05
C LEU A 109 26.09 -5.33 -10.75
N PRO A 110 26.05 -6.52 -10.11
CA PRO A 110 26.29 -7.79 -10.78
C PRO A 110 25.34 -7.99 -11.98
N PRO A 111 25.75 -8.74 -13.03
CA PRO A 111 24.96 -8.90 -14.26
C PRO A 111 23.49 -9.30 -14.05
N PRO A 112 23.15 -10.28 -13.17
CA PRO A 112 21.75 -10.64 -12.95
C PRO A 112 20.89 -9.51 -12.38
N LEU A 113 21.48 -8.59 -11.62
CA LEU A 113 20.75 -7.43 -11.09
C LEU A 113 20.63 -6.30 -12.11
N GLN A 114 21.52 -6.23 -13.10
CA GLN A 114 21.39 -5.28 -14.21
C GLN A 114 20.18 -5.60 -15.09
N GLU A 115 19.88 -6.89 -15.30
CA GLU A 115 18.67 -7.33 -16.02
C GLU A 115 17.40 -6.97 -15.26
N VAL A 116 17.37 -7.20 -13.94
CA VAL A 116 16.24 -6.80 -13.08
C VAL A 116 16.07 -5.29 -13.07
N LEU A 117 17.16 -4.52 -13.08
CA LEU A 117 17.11 -3.06 -13.20
C LEU A 117 16.58 -2.62 -14.58
N CYS A 118 16.98 -3.31 -15.64
CA CYS A 118 16.43 -3.09 -16.98
C CYS A 118 14.92 -3.34 -17.01
N HIS A 119 14.45 -4.42 -16.38
CA HIS A 119 13.02 -4.70 -16.23
C HIS A 119 12.30 -3.63 -15.40
N TYR A 120 12.97 -3.02 -14.42
CA TYR A 120 12.40 -1.87 -13.72
C TYR A 120 12.17 -0.70 -14.68
N GLU A 121 13.24 -0.32 -15.38
CA GLU A 121 13.31 0.85 -16.25
C GLU A 121 12.21 0.82 -17.32
N PHE A 122 12.13 -0.28 -18.08
CA PHE A 122 11.26 -0.37 -19.25
C PHE A 122 9.87 -0.94 -18.98
N THR A 123 9.65 -1.61 -17.84
CA THR A 123 8.39 -2.32 -17.61
C THR A 123 7.79 -2.01 -16.25
N THR A 124 8.52 -2.23 -15.16
CA THR A 124 7.94 -2.10 -13.81
C THR A 124 7.56 -0.66 -13.48
N SER A 125 8.39 0.31 -13.84
CA SER A 125 8.16 1.74 -13.59
C SER A 125 6.83 2.23 -14.19
N LEU A 126 6.48 1.74 -15.38
CA LEU A 126 5.24 2.04 -16.09
C LEU A 126 3.99 1.48 -15.39
N THR A 127 4.14 0.45 -14.56
CA THR A 127 3.01 -0.12 -13.80
C THR A 127 2.77 0.60 -12.47
N LEU A 128 3.70 1.45 -12.03
CA LEU A 128 3.62 2.13 -10.74
C LEU A 128 2.82 3.44 -10.82
N ALA A 129 2.58 4.00 -11.99
CA ALA A 129 1.66 5.14 -12.20
C ALA A 129 1.09 5.07 -13.62
N GLY A 130 -0.09 5.68 -13.83
CA GLY A 130 -0.63 5.84 -15.19
C GLY A 130 0.11 6.95 -15.94
N ASP A 131 -0.49 7.44 -17.04
CA ASP A 131 -0.01 8.65 -17.73
C ASP A 131 -0.44 9.94 -17.00
N ASP A 132 -0.09 10.00 -15.72
CA ASP A 132 -0.35 11.13 -14.83
C ASP A 132 0.96 11.74 -14.30
N LEU A 133 0.84 12.81 -13.51
CA LEU A 133 2.01 13.54 -12.98
C LEU A 133 2.91 12.67 -12.08
N ALA A 134 2.40 11.59 -11.47
CA ALA A 134 3.22 10.69 -10.67
C ALA A 134 4.12 9.79 -11.50
N LYS A 135 3.91 9.66 -12.82
CA LYS A 135 4.78 8.87 -13.71
C LYS A 135 6.24 9.30 -13.63
N ALA A 136 6.49 10.61 -13.66
CA ALA A 136 7.83 11.19 -13.57
C ALA A 136 8.54 10.81 -12.25
N ALA A 137 7.79 10.62 -11.16
CA ALA A 137 8.36 10.21 -9.88
C ALA A 137 9.06 8.86 -9.96
N TRP A 138 8.45 7.88 -10.65
CA TRP A 138 8.98 6.52 -10.74
C TRP A 138 10.02 6.36 -11.85
N GLN A 139 9.92 7.14 -12.95
CA GLN A 139 10.76 6.99 -14.13
C GLN A 139 11.99 7.89 -14.15
N THR A 140 11.94 9.05 -13.50
CA THR A 140 13.03 10.04 -13.53
C THR A 140 13.58 10.29 -12.13
N TYR A 141 12.70 10.58 -11.17
CA TYR A 141 13.15 11.05 -9.86
C TYR A 141 13.67 9.93 -8.96
N VAL A 142 13.07 8.74 -9.00
CA VAL A 142 13.60 7.55 -8.30
C VAL A 142 15.01 7.17 -8.78
N PRO A 143 15.31 7.07 -10.09
CA PRO A 143 16.67 6.85 -10.57
C PRO A 143 17.68 7.86 -10.03
N GLU A 144 17.38 9.15 -10.13
CA GLU A 144 18.27 10.23 -9.63
C GLU A 144 18.54 10.11 -8.13
N MET A 145 17.50 9.82 -7.33
CA MET A 145 17.66 9.62 -5.89
C MET A 145 18.46 8.34 -5.58
N ALA A 146 18.25 7.27 -6.34
CA ALA A 146 18.88 5.97 -6.11
C ALA A 146 20.41 6.03 -6.27
N GLN A 147 20.95 6.97 -7.07
CA GLN A 147 22.40 7.21 -7.19
C GLN A 147 23.08 7.47 -5.84
N ASN A 148 22.39 8.17 -4.94
CA ASN A 148 22.94 8.55 -3.63
C ASN A 148 22.44 7.66 -2.47
N HIS A 149 21.50 6.74 -2.75
CA HIS A 149 20.75 6.00 -1.74
C HIS A 149 20.64 4.51 -2.10
N ASP A 150 21.66 3.69 -1.78
CA ASP A 150 21.69 2.25 -2.11
C ASP A 150 20.47 1.47 -1.58
N PHE A 151 19.88 1.90 -0.45
CA PHE A 151 18.65 1.28 0.06
C PHE A 151 17.48 1.43 -0.93
N LEU A 152 17.38 2.55 -1.64
CA LEU A 152 16.37 2.79 -2.66
C LEU A 152 16.59 1.89 -3.89
N THR A 153 17.84 1.73 -4.34
CA THR A 153 18.20 0.77 -5.40
C THR A 153 17.75 -0.64 -5.06
N ASN A 154 18.01 -1.10 -3.83
CA ASN A 154 17.58 -2.43 -3.39
C ASN A 154 16.04 -2.56 -3.29
N CYS A 155 15.32 -1.49 -2.90
CA CYS A 155 13.85 -1.46 -2.98
C CYS A 155 13.34 -1.60 -4.43
N VAL A 156 13.95 -0.86 -5.36
CA VAL A 156 13.64 -0.91 -6.80
C VAL A 156 13.83 -2.33 -7.34
N LEU A 157 15.00 -2.92 -7.11
CA LEU A 157 15.31 -4.29 -7.54
C LEU A 157 14.38 -5.33 -6.92
N SER A 158 13.97 -5.13 -5.66
CA SER A 158 13.02 -6.04 -4.99
C SER A 158 11.66 -6.05 -5.68
N VAL A 159 11.09 -4.87 -5.93
CA VAL A 159 9.77 -4.75 -6.58
C VAL A 159 9.83 -5.20 -8.04
N ALA A 160 10.91 -4.87 -8.75
CA ALA A 160 11.12 -5.35 -10.12
C ALA A 160 11.25 -6.87 -10.18
N SER A 161 11.92 -7.50 -9.21
CA SER A 161 11.99 -8.96 -9.10
C SER A 161 10.60 -9.56 -8.90
N LEU A 162 9.76 -9.02 -8.00
CA LEU A 162 8.38 -9.51 -7.83
C LEU A 162 7.53 -9.34 -9.09
N HIS A 163 7.69 -8.21 -9.79
CA HIS A 163 6.98 -7.96 -11.03
C HIS A 163 7.41 -8.94 -12.13
N LEU A 164 8.72 -9.16 -12.30
CA LEU A 164 9.24 -10.13 -13.26
C LEU A 164 8.80 -11.56 -12.91
N GLY A 165 8.84 -11.92 -11.62
CA GLY A 165 8.37 -13.21 -11.14
C GLY A 165 6.90 -13.48 -11.41
N ARG A 166 6.06 -12.44 -11.47
CA ARG A 166 4.65 -12.57 -11.88
C ARG A 166 4.53 -12.99 -13.35
N LEU A 167 5.43 -12.53 -14.23
CA LEU A 167 5.37 -12.75 -15.67
C LEU A 167 5.91 -14.11 -16.11
N TYR A 168 6.71 -14.78 -15.27
CA TYR A 168 7.17 -16.13 -15.56
C TYR A 168 6.04 -17.15 -15.50
N ASP A 169 6.08 -18.19 -16.35
CA ASP A 169 5.13 -19.30 -16.28
C ASP A 169 5.59 -20.39 -15.30
N ARG A 170 6.89 -20.71 -15.33
CA ARG A 170 7.48 -21.79 -14.52
C ARG A 170 7.52 -21.42 -13.04
N LYS A 171 6.98 -22.29 -12.19
CA LYS A 171 6.96 -22.11 -10.72
C LYS A 171 8.36 -21.91 -10.12
N GLU A 172 9.38 -22.55 -10.68
CA GLU A 172 10.77 -22.43 -10.22
C GLU A 172 11.30 -21.01 -10.39
N ASP A 173 11.06 -20.40 -11.56
CA ASP A 173 11.49 -19.05 -11.89
C ASP A 173 10.73 -18.00 -11.06
N LYS A 174 9.42 -18.21 -10.83
CA LYS A 174 8.64 -17.41 -9.87
C LYS A 174 9.29 -17.42 -8.49
N ARG A 175 9.59 -18.62 -7.97
CA ARG A 175 10.21 -18.80 -6.65
C ARG A 175 11.60 -18.18 -6.58
N ARG A 176 12.40 -18.26 -7.65
CA ARG A 176 13.72 -17.62 -7.74
C ARG A 176 13.58 -16.09 -7.62
N MET A 177 12.64 -15.49 -8.35
CA MET A 177 12.38 -14.06 -8.29
C MET A 177 11.83 -13.59 -6.95
N GLU A 178 10.92 -14.35 -6.32
CA GLU A 178 10.47 -14.06 -4.95
C GLU A 178 11.63 -14.10 -3.94
N THR A 179 12.53 -15.06 -4.10
CA THR A 179 13.71 -15.21 -3.24
C THR A 179 14.67 -14.03 -3.42
N LEU A 180 14.91 -13.63 -4.67
CA LEU A 180 15.70 -12.44 -4.99
C LEU A 180 15.06 -11.18 -4.42
N ALA A 181 13.74 -11.03 -4.58
CA ALA A 181 13.00 -9.89 -4.05
C ALA A 181 13.14 -9.76 -2.53
N ALA A 182 13.02 -10.87 -1.79
CA ALA A 182 13.19 -10.90 -0.34
C ALA A 182 14.63 -10.52 0.06
N ALA A 183 15.64 -11.07 -0.62
CA ALA A 183 17.04 -10.74 -0.37
C ALA A 183 17.34 -9.25 -0.58
N ARG A 184 16.84 -8.67 -1.68
CA ARG A 184 17.00 -7.22 -1.96
C ARG A 184 16.25 -6.36 -0.94
N MET A 185 15.01 -6.71 -0.61
CA MET A 185 14.24 -5.95 0.39
C MET A 185 14.92 -5.99 1.77
N ASN A 186 15.43 -7.15 2.19
CA ASN A 186 16.20 -7.26 3.44
C ASN A 186 17.42 -6.34 3.45
N LYS A 187 18.20 -6.35 2.36
CA LYS A 187 19.37 -5.47 2.22
C LYS A 187 18.96 -3.99 2.30
N ALA A 188 17.87 -3.61 1.63
CA ALA A 188 17.34 -2.25 1.69
C ALA A 188 16.99 -1.84 3.12
N LEU A 189 16.25 -2.71 3.83
CA LEU A 189 15.70 -2.43 5.15
C LEU A 189 16.76 -2.21 6.23
N VAL A 190 17.93 -2.84 6.12
CA VAL A 190 19.05 -2.62 7.05
C VAL A 190 19.47 -1.14 7.04
N ARG A 191 19.80 -0.61 5.86
CA ARG A 191 20.25 0.78 5.72
C ARG A 191 19.11 1.78 5.90
N TYR A 192 17.93 1.46 5.37
CA TYR A 192 16.72 2.26 5.51
C TYR A 192 16.35 2.52 6.98
N ARG A 193 16.43 1.51 7.86
CA ARG A 193 16.16 1.68 9.30
C ARG A 193 17.13 2.66 9.96
N THR A 194 18.42 2.58 9.64
CA THR A 194 19.42 3.51 10.17
C THR A 194 19.17 4.94 9.70
N GLU A 195 18.79 5.15 8.44
CA GLU A 195 18.53 6.50 7.93
C GLU A 195 17.19 7.09 8.41
N LEU A 196 16.23 6.23 8.77
CA LEU A 196 14.99 6.65 9.44
C LEU A 196 15.21 7.27 10.83
N GLU A 197 16.31 6.93 11.51
CA GLU A 197 16.63 7.53 12.82
C GLU A 197 16.99 9.02 12.70
N ASN A 198 17.45 9.45 11.53
CA ASN A 198 17.81 10.84 11.26
C ASN A 198 17.30 11.28 9.87
N VAL A 199 16.02 11.67 9.84
CA VAL A 199 15.40 12.21 8.63
C VAL A 199 15.94 13.63 8.37
N THR A 200 16.44 13.87 7.17
CA THR A 200 16.96 15.17 6.69
C THR A 200 16.29 15.58 5.38
N GLN A 201 16.55 16.80 4.92
CA GLN A 201 16.01 17.28 3.65
C GLN A 201 16.52 16.46 2.44
N GLU A 202 17.74 15.92 2.53
CA GLU A 202 18.42 15.17 1.47
C GLU A 202 17.93 13.73 1.34
N ASN A 203 17.53 13.08 2.45
CA ASN A 203 17.11 11.68 2.45
C ASN A 203 15.59 11.48 2.52
N ALA A 204 14.81 12.48 2.94
CA ALA A 204 13.37 12.32 3.19
C ALA A 204 12.60 11.83 1.95
N ALA A 205 12.91 12.36 0.76
CA ALA A 205 12.25 11.96 -0.48
C ALA A 205 12.59 10.50 -0.86
N ALA A 206 13.85 10.09 -0.69
CA ALA A 206 14.30 8.72 -0.95
C ALA A 206 13.69 7.73 0.06
N LEU A 207 13.65 8.09 1.35
CA LEU A 207 12.99 7.30 2.40
C LEU A 207 11.50 7.13 2.11
N PHE A 208 10.83 8.19 1.63
CA PHE A 208 9.43 8.10 1.21
C PHE A 208 9.23 7.17 0.00
N ALA A 209 10.08 7.28 -1.01
CA ALA A 209 10.03 6.39 -2.18
C ALA A 209 10.25 4.93 -1.75
N SER A 210 11.26 4.66 -0.92
CA SER A 210 11.52 3.33 -0.33
C SER A 210 10.33 2.81 0.46
N SER A 211 9.69 3.65 1.28
CA SER A 211 8.46 3.28 2.01
C SER A 211 7.35 2.83 1.06
N THR A 212 7.21 3.49 -0.09
CA THR A 212 6.21 3.14 -1.10
C THR A 212 6.54 1.81 -1.76
N PHE A 213 7.81 1.56 -2.11
CA PHE A 213 8.25 0.26 -2.61
C PHE A 213 8.09 -0.86 -1.58
N THR A 214 8.38 -0.60 -0.31
CA THR A 214 8.12 -1.54 0.79
C THR A 214 6.63 -1.86 0.90
N ALA A 215 5.74 -0.87 0.78
CA ALA A 215 4.30 -1.13 0.77
C ALA A 215 3.90 -2.04 -0.41
N VAL A 216 4.38 -1.76 -1.63
CA VAL A 216 4.15 -2.60 -2.83
C VAL A 216 4.63 -4.04 -2.59
N TYR A 217 5.83 -4.20 -2.05
CA TYR A 217 6.40 -5.50 -1.68
C TYR A 217 5.50 -6.25 -0.67
N LEU A 218 5.06 -5.56 0.39
CA LEU A 218 4.24 -6.17 1.44
C LEU A 218 2.86 -6.59 0.93
N PHE A 219 2.21 -5.76 0.09
CA PHE A 219 0.94 -6.14 -0.54
C PHE A 219 1.07 -7.39 -1.39
N ARG A 220 2.06 -7.42 -2.29
CA ARG A 220 2.25 -8.57 -3.19
C ARG A 220 2.61 -9.84 -2.41
N THR A 221 3.55 -9.75 -1.48
CA THR A 221 3.99 -10.92 -0.71
C THR A 221 2.89 -11.43 0.24
N SER A 222 2.03 -10.56 0.76
CA SER A 222 0.84 -10.99 1.52
C SER A 222 -0.16 -11.77 0.67
N ALA A 223 -0.40 -11.37 -0.57
CA ALA A 223 -1.25 -12.16 -1.48
C ALA A 223 -0.63 -13.53 -1.80
N ILE A 224 0.68 -13.57 -2.08
CA ILE A 224 1.42 -14.83 -2.31
C ILE A 224 1.36 -15.76 -1.09
N ASP A 225 1.60 -15.22 0.11
CA ASP A 225 1.60 -16.00 1.35
C ASP A 225 0.19 -16.56 1.65
N ILE A 226 -0.86 -15.74 1.48
CA ILE A 226 -2.25 -16.19 1.65
C ILE A 226 -2.60 -17.30 0.66
N GLU A 227 -2.22 -17.15 -0.61
CA GLU A 227 -2.48 -18.17 -1.63
C GLU A 227 -1.74 -19.49 -1.34
N ASN A 228 -0.49 -19.42 -0.88
CA ASN A 228 0.27 -20.60 -0.46
C ASN A 228 -0.35 -21.27 0.76
N LEU A 229 -0.79 -20.50 1.75
CA LEU A 229 -1.50 -20.99 2.92
C LEU A 229 -2.81 -21.68 2.53
N ARG A 230 -3.59 -21.06 1.64
CA ARG A 230 -4.85 -21.63 1.14
C ARG A 230 -4.62 -22.92 0.36
N SER A 231 -3.59 -22.97 -0.48
CA SER A 231 -3.22 -24.17 -1.25
C SER A 231 -2.77 -25.34 -0.36
N SER A 232 -2.36 -25.07 0.89
CA SER A 232 -2.00 -26.10 1.87
C SER A 232 -3.21 -26.72 2.60
N ILE A 233 -4.40 -26.13 2.47
CA ILE A 233 -5.63 -26.63 3.11
C ILE A 233 -6.15 -27.86 2.33
N PRO A 234 -6.38 -29.01 2.98
CA PRO A 234 -6.96 -30.18 2.33
C PRO A 234 -8.36 -29.89 1.75
N PRO A 235 -8.73 -30.42 0.56
CA PRO A 235 -10.02 -30.15 -0.07
C PRO A 235 -11.25 -30.48 0.80
N ASP A 236 -11.14 -31.49 1.66
CA ASP A 236 -12.24 -32.02 2.47
C ASP A 236 -12.39 -31.30 3.82
N THR A 237 -11.68 -30.17 3.98
CA THR A 237 -11.65 -29.40 5.23
C THR A 237 -13.00 -28.74 5.50
N VAL A 238 -13.68 -29.17 6.55
CA VAL A 238 -14.94 -28.55 7.01
C VAL A 238 -14.69 -27.35 7.91
N VAL A 239 -13.65 -27.44 8.76
CA VAL A 239 -13.24 -26.41 9.72
C VAL A 239 -11.79 -26.05 9.41
N PRO A 240 -11.49 -24.78 9.07
CA PRO A 240 -10.14 -24.38 8.70
C PRO A 240 -9.19 -24.51 9.91
N PRO A 241 -7.95 -25.01 9.72
CA PRO A 241 -6.97 -25.09 10.79
C PRO A 241 -6.72 -23.70 11.40
N PRO A 242 -6.84 -23.51 12.74
CA PRO A 242 -6.70 -22.21 13.38
C PRO A 242 -5.38 -21.50 13.06
N GLU A 243 -4.29 -22.26 12.98
CA GLU A 243 -2.96 -21.72 12.64
C GLU A 243 -2.89 -21.12 11.23
N ILE A 244 -3.61 -21.71 10.27
CA ILE A 244 -3.66 -21.20 8.89
C ILE A 244 -4.46 -19.90 8.87
N VAL A 245 -5.60 -19.86 9.56
CA VAL A 245 -6.43 -18.66 9.69
C VAL A 245 -5.64 -17.52 10.33
N ASP A 246 -4.90 -17.80 11.41
CA ASP A 246 -4.07 -16.81 12.10
C ASP A 246 -2.96 -16.27 11.20
N LYS A 247 -2.28 -17.13 10.43
CA LYS A 247 -1.27 -16.71 9.46
C LYS A 247 -1.88 -15.87 8.33
N MET A 248 -3.06 -16.21 7.82
CA MET A 248 -3.74 -15.43 6.78
C MET A 248 -4.16 -14.04 7.30
N LEU A 249 -4.74 -13.96 8.51
CA LEU A 249 -5.06 -12.68 9.15
C LEU A 249 -3.80 -11.85 9.40
N SER A 250 -2.72 -12.48 9.84
CA SER A 250 -1.42 -11.81 10.01
C SER A 250 -0.90 -11.25 8.68
N CYS A 251 -1.04 -11.98 7.56
CA CYS A 251 -0.69 -11.47 6.23
C CYS A 251 -1.53 -10.25 5.83
N ALA A 252 -2.82 -10.23 6.14
CA ALA A 252 -3.69 -9.08 5.92
C ALA A 252 -3.25 -7.88 6.79
N LEU A 253 -3.03 -8.10 8.09
CA LEU A 253 -2.57 -7.06 9.03
C LEU A 253 -1.19 -6.51 8.69
N ARG A 254 -0.28 -7.34 8.14
CA ARG A 254 1.04 -6.93 7.67
C ARG A 254 0.96 -5.78 6.67
N THR A 255 -0.05 -5.78 5.80
CA THR A 255 -0.26 -4.69 4.84
C THR A 255 -0.67 -3.37 5.51
N ILE A 256 -1.47 -3.45 6.59
CA ILE A 256 -1.89 -2.29 7.40
C ILE A 256 -0.69 -1.72 8.17
N TRP A 257 0.09 -2.58 8.82
CA TRP A 257 1.30 -2.18 9.55
C TRP A 257 2.36 -1.59 8.61
N GLY A 258 2.54 -2.19 7.43
CA GLY A 258 3.44 -1.71 6.39
C GLY A 258 3.14 -0.30 5.91
N LEU A 259 1.86 0.09 5.89
CA LEU A 259 1.47 1.47 5.61
C LEU A 259 1.79 2.40 6.79
N ARG A 260 1.52 1.99 8.03
CA ARG A 260 1.60 2.87 9.21
C ARG A 260 3.01 3.15 9.73
N GLY A 261 3.88 2.14 9.73
CA GLY A 261 5.21 2.24 10.35
C GLY A 261 6.06 3.36 9.76
N PRO A 262 6.43 3.27 8.46
CA PRO A 262 7.19 4.31 7.77
C PRO A 262 6.56 5.69 7.81
N LEU A 263 5.23 5.78 7.65
CA LEU A 263 4.52 7.07 7.64
C LEU A 263 4.67 7.80 8.97
N THR A 264 4.59 7.10 10.09
CA THR A 264 4.72 7.70 11.42
C THR A 264 6.10 8.34 11.62
N VAL A 265 7.15 7.69 11.11
CA VAL A 265 8.53 8.20 11.20
C VAL A 265 8.72 9.41 10.28
N LEU A 266 8.20 9.32 9.05
CA LEU A 266 8.34 10.36 8.04
C LEU A 266 7.50 11.62 8.31
N LEU A 267 6.66 11.62 9.36
CA LEU A 267 5.91 12.83 9.75
C LEU A 267 6.83 14.01 10.07
N SER A 268 7.99 13.77 10.69
CA SER A 268 8.97 14.82 10.99
C SER A 268 9.57 15.45 9.72
N GLY A 269 9.75 14.66 8.67
CA GLY A 269 10.28 15.09 7.37
C GLY A 269 9.21 15.39 6.32
N TRP A 270 7.92 15.40 6.68
CA TRP A 270 6.83 15.46 5.70
C TRP A 270 6.86 16.72 4.83
N ASN A 271 7.26 17.86 5.40
CA ASN A 271 7.40 19.10 4.63
C ASN A 271 8.49 19.00 3.55
N TRP A 272 9.59 18.29 3.82
CA TRP A 272 10.62 18.03 2.81
C TRP A 272 10.12 17.07 1.73
N VAL A 273 9.35 16.05 2.11
CA VAL A 273 8.74 15.11 1.16
C VAL A 273 7.79 15.84 0.20
N VAL A 274 6.85 16.64 0.73
CA VAL A 274 5.87 17.38 -0.08
C VAL A 274 6.51 18.49 -0.90
N GLY A 275 7.61 19.08 -0.42
CA GLY A 275 8.39 20.07 -1.17
C GLY A 275 9.39 19.48 -2.17
N SER A 276 9.50 18.15 -2.26
CA SER A 276 10.46 17.47 -3.13
C SER A 276 9.87 17.09 -4.49
N LYS A 277 10.69 16.44 -5.32
CA LYS A 277 10.25 15.82 -6.57
C LYS A 277 9.16 14.74 -6.38
N MET A 278 8.96 14.23 -5.15
CA MET A 278 7.86 13.30 -4.82
C MET A 278 6.51 14.00 -4.57
N GLN A 279 6.42 15.32 -4.76
CA GLN A 279 5.20 16.10 -4.62
C GLN A 279 3.98 15.50 -5.36
N PRO A 280 4.09 15.02 -6.62
CA PRO A 280 2.94 14.44 -7.34
C PRO A 280 2.35 13.20 -6.67
N VAL A 281 3.15 12.45 -5.90
CA VAL A 281 2.73 11.24 -5.17
C VAL A 281 2.22 11.58 -3.77
N THR A 282 2.51 12.78 -3.25
CA THR A 282 2.38 13.11 -1.82
C THR A 282 1.31 14.17 -1.56
N ALA A 283 1.25 15.21 -2.39
CA ALA A 283 0.38 16.37 -2.20
C ALA A 283 -1.09 16.07 -2.54
N ARG A 284 -1.97 16.32 -1.56
CA ARG A 284 -3.41 16.00 -1.61
C ARG A 284 -4.29 17.14 -1.13
N GLU A 285 -3.79 18.39 -1.19
CA GLU A 285 -4.56 19.58 -0.80
C GLU A 285 -5.86 19.74 -1.60
N TRP A 286 -5.91 19.14 -2.79
CA TRP A 286 -7.04 19.16 -3.73
C TRP A 286 -8.14 18.13 -3.39
N TRP A 287 -7.92 17.22 -2.43
CA TRP A 287 -8.95 16.26 -2.02
C TRP A 287 -10.19 16.98 -1.47
N PRO A 288 -11.40 16.46 -1.74
CA PRO A 288 -12.61 17.06 -1.20
C PRO A 288 -12.57 17.08 0.33
N SER A 289 -12.86 18.26 0.90
CA SER A 289 -12.88 18.44 2.35
C SER A 289 -14.14 17.87 3.00
N THR A 290 -15.18 17.62 2.20
CA THR A 290 -16.47 17.07 2.66
C THR A 290 -16.50 15.56 2.49
N SER A 291 -16.96 14.85 3.53
CA SER A 291 -17.17 13.41 3.47
C SER A 291 -18.64 13.09 3.22
N VAL A 292 -19.09 13.30 1.98
CA VAL A 292 -20.47 13.01 1.55
C VAL A 292 -20.47 11.95 0.45
N PRO A 293 -21.45 11.03 0.43
CA PRO A 293 -21.60 10.08 -0.68
C PRO A 293 -21.90 10.85 -1.97
N ALA A 294 -21.14 10.59 -3.04
CA ALA A 294 -21.26 11.34 -4.28
C ALA A 294 -22.26 10.77 -5.29
N THR A 295 -22.66 9.51 -5.12
CA THR A 295 -23.52 8.77 -6.05
C THR A 295 -24.64 8.03 -5.32
N PRO A 296 -25.75 7.66 -6.00
CA PRO A 296 -26.80 6.85 -5.40
C PRO A 296 -26.29 5.52 -4.83
N ARG A 297 -25.34 4.87 -5.52
CA ARG A 297 -24.69 3.65 -5.03
C ARG A 297 -23.88 3.91 -3.78
N ALA A 298 -23.10 5.00 -3.73
CA ALA A 298 -22.34 5.38 -2.54
C ALA A 298 -23.26 5.66 -1.35
N LEU A 299 -24.45 6.24 -1.57
CA LEU A 299 -25.46 6.43 -0.52
C LEU A 299 -25.95 5.08 0.03
N THR A 300 -26.25 4.11 -0.84
CA THR A 300 -26.63 2.76 -0.41
C THR A 300 -25.50 2.04 0.32
N GLU A 301 -24.25 2.20 -0.13
CA GLU A 301 -23.08 1.62 0.53
C GLU A 301 -22.84 2.25 1.92
N ASP A 302 -22.97 3.57 2.05
CA ASP A 302 -22.86 4.27 3.33
C ASP A 302 -23.97 3.84 4.32
N GLN A 303 -25.21 3.69 3.85
CA GLN A 303 -26.31 3.15 4.65
C GLN A 303 -26.04 1.71 5.13
N ARG A 304 -25.47 0.87 4.25
CA ARG A 304 -25.06 -0.50 4.62
C ARG A 304 -23.99 -0.47 5.71
N LEU A 305 -22.97 0.37 5.56
CA LEU A 305 -21.91 0.51 6.56
C LEU A 305 -22.46 1.03 7.89
N GLU A 306 -23.35 2.03 7.88
CA GLU A 306 -23.98 2.52 9.10
C GLU A 306 -24.80 1.44 9.82
N ALA A 307 -25.44 0.53 9.08
CA ALA A 307 -26.19 -0.57 9.68
C ALA A 307 -25.32 -1.54 10.50
N ILE A 308 -24.01 -1.64 10.21
CA ILE A 308 -23.05 -2.46 10.97
C ILE A 308 -22.98 -2.00 12.44
N LYS A 309 -23.15 -0.70 12.70
CA LYS A 309 -23.14 -0.14 14.06
C LYS A 309 -24.18 -0.81 14.97
N LYS A 310 -25.27 -1.34 14.42
CA LYS A 310 -26.31 -2.03 15.18
C LYS A 310 -25.81 -3.31 15.86
N LEU A 311 -24.68 -3.89 15.44
CA LEU A 311 -24.16 -5.14 16.00
C LEU A 311 -23.73 -5.00 17.47
N TRP A 312 -23.10 -3.88 17.84
CA TRP A 312 -22.64 -3.62 19.21
C TRP A 312 -23.48 -2.57 19.96
N MET A 313 -24.54 -2.05 19.34
CA MET A 313 -25.47 -1.09 19.97
C MET A 313 -26.76 -1.75 20.49
N LYS A 314 -26.97 -3.05 20.26
CA LYS A 314 -28.24 -3.76 20.51
C LYS A 314 -28.44 -4.27 21.96
N GLY A 315 -27.61 -3.87 22.93
CA GLY A 315 -27.75 -4.27 24.33
C GLY A 315 -28.19 -3.14 25.26
N ASN A 316 -29.03 -3.44 26.26
CA ASN A 316 -29.32 -2.57 27.41
C ASN A 316 -28.14 -2.45 28.40
N THR A 317 -27.00 -3.07 28.09
CA THR A 317 -25.78 -3.04 28.90
C THR A 317 -24.94 -1.82 28.53
N SER A 318 -24.23 -1.25 29.50
CA SER A 318 -23.26 -0.18 29.24
C SER A 318 -22.32 -0.58 28.09
N PRO A 319 -22.11 0.28 27.08
CA PRO A 319 -21.29 -0.06 25.92
C PRO A 319 -19.90 -0.47 26.39
N GLU A 320 -19.47 -1.68 26.00
CA GLU A 320 -18.15 -2.19 26.35
C GLU A 320 -17.06 -1.24 25.82
N LEU A 321 -15.97 -1.07 26.56
CA LEU A 321 -14.92 -0.09 26.25
C LEU A 321 -14.39 -0.21 24.81
N HIS A 322 -14.34 -1.44 24.29
CA HIS A 322 -13.86 -1.71 22.94
C HIS A 322 -14.81 -1.21 21.82
N CYS A 323 -16.08 -0.95 22.11
CA CYS A 323 -17.08 -0.46 21.15
C CYS A 323 -16.75 0.94 20.61
N VAL A 324 -15.98 1.73 21.36
CA VAL A 324 -15.49 3.05 20.92
C VAL A 324 -14.56 2.88 19.70
N TYR A 325 -13.65 1.90 19.75
CA TYR A 325 -12.70 1.64 18.67
C TYR A 325 -13.39 1.05 17.43
N LEU A 326 -14.41 0.19 17.61
CA LEU A 326 -15.26 -0.29 16.52
C LEU A 326 -15.99 0.87 15.82
N SER A 327 -16.60 1.76 16.61
CA SER A 327 -17.33 2.92 16.09
C SER A 327 -16.41 3.90 15.36
N GLN A 328 -15.20 4.12 15.90
CA GLN A 328 -14.19 4.98 15.28
C GLN A 328 -13.69 4.40 13.95
N ALA A 329 -13.38 3.10 13.91
CA ALA A 329 -12.93 2.43 12.68
C ALA A 329 -14.04 2.41 11.61
N LEU A 330 -15.30 2.18 12.01
CA LEU A 330 -16.43 2.24 11.09
C LEU A 330 -16.64 3.65 10.53
N LEU A 331 -16.52 4.69 11.36
CA LEU A 331 -16.61 6.08 10.91
C LEU A 331 -15.55 6.38 9.84
N TYR A 332 -14.29 6.00 10.08
CA TYR A 332 -13.23 6.17 9.08
C TYR A 332 -13.46 5.35 7.81
N LEU A 333 -14.12 4.20 7.91
CA LEU A 333 -14.44 3.38 6.75
C LEU A 333 -15.47 4.08 5.87
N ARG A 334 -16.57 4.55 6.47
CA ARG A 334 -17.59 5.38 5.80
C ARG A 334 -16.96 6.59 5.12
N GLN A 335 -16.06 7.29 5.82
CA GLN A 335 -15.37 8.43 5.26
C GLN A 335 -14.51 8.09 4.03
N SER A 336 -13.84 6.93 4.04
CA SER A 336 -13.03 6.45 2.91
C SER A 336 -13.90 6.09 1.70
N PHE A 337 -15.04 5.41 1.92
CA PHE A 337 -16.01 5.14 0.84
C PHE A 337 -16.55 6.44 0.21
N ASN A 338 -16.90 7.42 1.04
CA ASN A 338 -17.39 8.71 0.57
C ASN A 338 -16.33 9.49 -0.21
N LEU A 339 -15.07 9.47 0.25
CA LEU A 339 -13.93 10.06 -0.47
C LEU A 339 -13.75 9.40 -1.84
N ILE A 340 -13.67 8.07 -1.89
CA ILE A 340 -13.49 7.32 -3.14
C ILE A 340 -14.65 7.61 -4.10
N SER A 341 -15.90 7.66 -3.61
CA SER A 341 -17.05 7.98 -4.46
C SER A 341 -16.96 9.35 -5.14
N GLN A 342 -16.30 10.32 -4.50
CA GLN A 342 -16.06 11.64 -5.08
C GLN A 342 -14.90 11.60 -6.09
N LEU A 343 -13.84 10.85 -5.78
CA LEU A 343 -12.65 10.72 -6.62
C LEU A 343 -12.87 9.86 -7.87
N THR A 344 -13.97 9.12 -7.95
CA THR A 344 -14.41 8.39 -9.14
C THR A 344 -15.38 9.17 -10.02
N LEU A 345 -15.74 10.40 -9.64
CA LEU A 345 -16.56 11.25 -10.50
C LEU A 345 -15.75 11.68 -11.73
N PRO A 346 -16.31 11.54 -12.95
CA PRO A 346 -15.60 11.86 -14.18
C PRO A 346 -15.23 13.34 -14.22
N GLU A 347 -14.00 13.63 -14.65
CA GLU A 347 -13.46 14.98 -14.94
C GLU A 347 -13.52 16.00 -13.79
N ARG A 348 -13.87 15.57 -12.57
CA ARG A 348 -14.00 16.49 -11.42
C ARG A 348 -12.67 16.82 -10.76
N TYR A 349 -11.72 15.88 -10.79
CA TYR A 349 -10.42 15.99 -10.14
C TYR A 349 -9.30 15.56 -11.10
N PRO A 350 -8.11 16.18 -11.02
CA PRO A 350 -6.99 15.79 -11.86
C PRO A 350 -6.50 14.37 -11.50
N PRO A 351 -6.17 13.52 -12.49
CA PRO A 351 -5.53 12.24 -12.21
C PRO A 351 -4.11 12.50 -11.66
N MET A 352 -3.79 11.83 -10.54
CA MET A 352 -2.49 11.98 -9.86
C MET A 352 -1.79 10.66 -9.63
N THR A 353 -2.51 9.65 -9.16
CA THR A 353 -2.03 8.25 -9.14
C THR A 353 -3.18 7.37 -9.57
N ALA A 354 -3.68 7.67 -10.76
CA ALA A 354 -4.96 7.18 -11.22
C ALA A 354 -4.90 5.68 -11.52
N VAL A 355 -5.98 4.98 -11.20
CA VAL A 355 -6.10 3.54 -11.47
C VAL A 355 -7.49 3.19 -12.00
N PRO A 356 -7.61 2.18 -12.88
CA PRO A 356 -8.89 1.58 -13.20
C PRO A 356 -9.59 1.05 -11.93
N TYR A 357 -10.86 1.39 -11.77
CA TYR A 357 -11.63 1.10 -10.56
C TYR A 357 -13.07 0.73 -10.91
N SER A 358 -13.49 -0.46 -10.46
CA SER A 358 -14.88 -0.92 -10.61
C SER A 358 -15.78 -0.10 -9.67
N ILE A 359 -16.63 0.73 -10.28
CA ILE A 359 -17.64 1.51 -9.55
C ILE A 359 -18.95 0.73 -9.41
N ASP A 360 -19.19 -0.20 -10.33
CA ASP A 360 -20.26 -1.18 -10.25
C ASP A 360 -19.85 -2.50 -10.92
N ASP A 361 -20.80 -3.43 -10.99
CA ASP A 361 -20.59 -4.82 -11.41
C ASP A 361 -20.32 -4.92 -12.92
N THR A 362 -20.57 -3.84 -13.67
CA THR A 362 -20.46 -3.78 -15.14
C THR A 362 -19.53 -2.67 -15.63
N THR A 363 -19.25 -1.66 -14.80
CA THR A 363 -18.60 -0.42 -15.19
C THR A 363 -17.26 -0.26 -14.46
N ILE A 364 -16.20 -0.17 -15.25
CA ILE A 364 -14.88 0.26 -14.81
C ILE A 364 -14.75 1.75 -15.12
N SER A 365 -14.52 2.54 -14.08
CA SER A 365 -14.20 3.96 -14.17
C SER A 365 -12.74 4.18 -13.76
N THR A 366 -12.33 5.44 -13.60
CA THR A 366 -11.02 5.82 -13.09
C THR A 366 -11.16 6.36 -11.68
N LEU A 367 -10.37 5.82 -10.74
CA LEU A 367 -10.12 6.47 -9.45
C LEU A 367 -8.93 7.41 -9.62
N THR A 368 -9.15 8.72 -9.48
CA THR A 368 -8.14 9.76 -9.78
C THR A 368 -6.90 9.73 -8.86
N ASP A 369 -7.02 9.18 -7.64
CA ASP A 369 -5.91 8.94 -6.72
C ASP A 369 -6.15 7.66 -5.92
N ARG A 370 -5.38 6.61 -6.23
CA ARG A 370 -5.45 5.30 -5.54
C ARG A 370 -5.07 5.38 -4.06
N GLY A 371 -4.37 6.44 -3.64
CA GLY A 371 -4.02 6.68 -2.24
C GLY A 371 -5.24 6.73 -1.30
N ALA A 372 -6.41 7.08 -1.83
CA ALA A 372 -7.67 7.10 -1.07
C ALA A 372 -8.07 5.73 -0.50
N ILE A 373 -7.68 4.63 -1.17
CA ILE A 373 -7.96 3.25 -0.72
C ILE A 373 -7.31 2.97 0.62
N PHE A 374 -6.13 3.52 0.87
CA PHE A 374 -5.32 3.22 2.05
C PHE A 374 -5.64 4.11 3.25
N VAL A 375 -6.51 5.11 3.08
CA VAL A 375 -6.87 6.10 4.13
C VAL A 375 -7.40 5.46 5.39
N TRP A 376 -8.24 4.45 5.24
CA TRP A 376 -8.79 3.75 6.38
C TRP A 376 -7.68 3.06 7.19
N ALA A 377 -6.83 2.27 6.52
CA ALA A 377 -5.77 1.49 7.14
C ALA A 377 -4.75 2.36 7.89
N THR A 378 -4.50 3.59 7.45
CA THR A 378 -3.58 4.50 8.15
C THR A 378 -4.21 5.20 9.36
N ARG A 379 -5.54 5.27 9.44
CA ARG A 379 -6.25 6.07 10.48
C ARG A 379 -6.80 5.23 11.62
N ILE A 380 -7.02 3.93 11.43
CA ILE A 380 -7.58 3.07 12.47
C ILE A 380 -6.71 3.03 13.75
N PRO A 381 -7.34 3.01 14.94
CA PRO A 381 -6.61 2.95 16.20
C PRO A 381 -5.91 1.59 16.37
N ARG A 382 -4.83 1.55 17.16
CA ARG A 382 -4.08 0.28 17.40
C ARG A 382 -4.94 -0.73 18.15
N GLU A 383 -5.80 -0.23 19.02
CA GLU A 383 -6.77 -1.00 19.79
C GLU A 383 -7.78 -1.70 18.88
N PHE A 384 -8.15 -1.10 17.75
CA PHE A 384 -8.97 -1.78 16.75
C PHE A 384 -8.21 -2.90 16.04
N ILE A 385 -6.91 -2.72 15.77
CA ILE A 385 -6.08 -3.79 15.21
C ILE A 385 -5.97 -4.96 16.20
N ALA A 386 -5.78 -4.67 17.49
CA ALA A 386 -5.76 -5.69 18.54
C ALA A 386 -7.09 -6.48 18.60
N LEU A 387 -8.23 -5.85 18.27
CA LEU A 387 -9.50 -6.57 18.14
C LEU A 387 -9.52 -7.53 16.95
N ILE A 388 -8.88 -7.18 15.82
CA ILE A 388 -8.73 -8.08 14.67
C ILE A 388 -7.82 -9.27 15.06
N GLU A 389 -6.71 -9.00 15.73
CA GLU A 389 -5.78 -10.04 16.23
C GLU A 389 -6.47 -10.98 17.21
N ALA A 390 -7.34 -10.44 18.08
CA ALA A 390 -8.20 -11.20 18.97
C ALA A 390 -9.39 -11.87 18.26
N LYS A 391 -9.47 -11.80 16.93
CA LYS A 391 -10.55 -12.37 16.10
C LYS A 391 -11.95 -11.93 16.55
N ASN A 392 -12.08 -10.69 17.04
CA ASN A 392 -13.38 -10.12 17.42
C ASN A 392 -14.29 -10.05 16.19
N ALA A 393 -15.48 -10.66 16.29
CA ALA A 393 -16.41 -10.78 15.17
C ALA A 393 -16.78 -9.42 14.55
N HIS A 394 -17.01 -8.39 15.36
CA HIS A 394 -17.38 -7.06 14.85
C HIS A 394 -16.23 -6.38 14.11
N ALA A 395 -14.99 -6.51 14.63
CA ALA A 395 -13.81 -5.98 13.97
C ALA A 395 -13.53 -6.67 12.63
N LEU A 396 -13.68 -8.00 12.59
CA LEU A 396 -13.56 -8.80 11.37
C LEU A 396 -14.60 -8.40 10.31
N VAL A 397 -15.85 -8.14 10.70
CA VAL A 397 -16.89 -7.64 9.77
C VAL A 397 -16.47 -6.30 9.15
N ILE A 398 -15.94 -5.36 9.95
CA ILE A 398 -15.46 -4.07 9.43
C ILE A 398 -14.27 -4.30 8.46
N LEU A 399 -13.34 -5.20 8.80
CA LEU A 399 -12.19 -5.53 7.93
C LEU A 399 -12.64 -6.12 6.58
N ALA A 400 -13.64 -7.01 6.57
CA ALA A 400 -14.21 -7.53 5.32
C ALA A 400 -14.85 -6.44 4.46
N HIS A 401 -15.51 -5.44 5.07
CA HIS A 401 -16.06 -4.31 4.32
C HIS A 401 -14.97 -3.37 3.80
N TYR A 402 -13.86 -3.21 4.53
CA TYR A 402 -12.68 -2.51 4.01
C TYR A 402 -12.09 -3.19 2.78
N ALA A 403 -12.06 -4.52 2.74
CA ALA A 403 -11.51 -5.29 1.63
C ALA A 403 -12.14 -4.99 0.26
N VAL A 404 -13.37 -4.45 0.25
CA VAL A 404 -14.02 -3.96 -0.98
C VAL A 404 -13.25 -2.82 -1.64
N LEU A 405 -12.63 -1.93 -0.86
CA LEU A 405 -11.91 -0.78 -1.39
C LEU A 405 -10.74 -1.21 -2.29
N PRO A 406 -9.76 -2.03 -1.85
CA PRO A 406 -8.73 -2.57 -2.73
C PRO A 406 -9.29 -3.61 -3.72
N GLY A 407 -10.32 -4.38 -3.36
CA GLY A 407 -10.90 -5.42 -4.23
C GLY A 407 -11.59 -4.90 -5.50
N ARG A 408 -11.85 -3.59 -5.60
CA ARG A 408 -12.40 -2.92 -6.79
C ARG A 408 -11.34 -2.39 -7.75
N VAL A 409 -10.07 -2.38 -7.35
CA VAL A 409 -8.98 -1.96 -8.23
C VAL A 409 -8.81 -2.99 -9.35
N ARG A 410 -8.51 -2.53 -10.56
CA ARG A 410 -8.19 -3.37 -11.73
C ARG A 410 -6.81 -3.00 -12.26
N ASN A 411 -6.13 -3.97 -12.86
CA ASN A 411 -4.82 -3.81 -13.53
C ASN A 411 -3.71 -3.24 -12.63
N VAL A 412 -3.74 -3.56 -11.34
CA VAL A 412 -2.68 -3.23 -10.38
C VAL A 412 -2.12 -4.52 -9.78
N TRP A 413 -1.05 -5.03 -10.38
CA TRP A 413 -0.51 -6.37 -10.13
C TRP A 413 -0.14 -6.67 -8.66
N TRP A 414 0.19 -5.63 -7.89
CA TRP A 414 0.57 -5.75 -6.48
C TRP A 414 -0.64 -5.66 -5.52
N LEU A 415 -1.83 -5.28 -6.00
CA LEU A 415 -3.10 -5.34 -5.24
C LEU A 415 -4.03 -6.48 -5.68
N GLU A 416 -3.69 -7.16 -6.76
CA GLU A 416 -4.51 -8.22 -7.33
C GLU A 416 -4.83 -9.30 -6.29
N GLY A 417 -6.10 -9.66 -6.19
CA GLY A 417 -6.57 -10.67 -5.24
C GLY A 417 -6.68 -10.23 -3.80
N LEU A 418 -6.08 -9.10 -3.39
CA LEU A 418 -5.98 -8.69 -1.98
C LEU A 418 -7.34 -8.59 -1.30
N GLY A 419 -8.35 -8.01 -1.98
CA GLY A 419 -9.70 -7.90 -1.43
C GLY A 419 -10.33 -9.27 -1.19
N ALA A 420 -10.22 -10.18 -2.16
CA ALA A 420 -10.73 -11.54 -2.06
C ALA A 420 -10.00 -12.34 -0.96
N ASP A 421 -8.68 -12.16 -0.84
CA ASP A 421 -7.86 -12.80 0.17
C ASP A 421 -8.23 -12.37 1.59
N ILE A 422 -8.42 -11.06 1.81
CA ILE A 422 -8.87 -10.54 3.11
C ILE A 422 -10.26 -11.08 3.44
N VAL A 423 -11.21 -11.05 2.51
CA VAL A 423 -12.56 -11.58 2.77
C VAL A 423 -12.53 -13.08 3.05
N THR A 424 -11.70 -13.85 2.35
CA THR A 424 -11.55 -15.30 2.58
C THR A 424 -10.97 -15.57 3.97
N ALA A 425 -9.91 -14.86 4.37
CA ALA A 425 -9.33 -14.98 5.70
C ALA A 425 -10.34 -14.61 6.80
N VAL A 426 -11.11 -13.53 6.60
CA VAL A 426 -12.18 -13.14 7.52
C VAL A 426 -13.29 -14.18 7.56
N ALA A 427 -13.74 -14.72 6.42
CA ALA A 427 -14.78 -15.74 6.37
C ALA A 427 -14.39 -17.01 7.14
N MET A 428 -13.11 -17.39 7.08
CA MET A 428 -12.58 -18.51 7.85
C MET A 428 -12.54 -18.22 9.36
N ALA A 429 -12.18 -17.00 9.75
CA ALA A 429 -12.10 -16.60 11.16
C ALA A 429 -13.47 -16.35 11.81
N LEU A 430 -14.43 -15.86 11.04
CA LEU A 430 -15.73 -15.38 11.53
C LEU A 430 -16.75 -16.52 11.75
N GLY A 431 -16.58 -17.65 11.07
CA GLY A 431 -17.50 -18.78 11.12
C GLY A 431 -18.74 -18.61 10.21
N ARG A 432 -19.33 -19.75 9.82
CA ARG A 432 -20.44 -19.82 8.85
C ARG A 432 -21.69 -19.10 9.34
N GLU A 433 -21.94 -19.10 10.64
CA GLU A 433 -23.08 -18.49 11.31
C GLU A 433 -23.17 -16.97 11.09
N ASN A 434 -22.03 -16.33 10.80
CA ASN A 434 -21.90 -14.89 10.67
C ASN A 434 -21.68 -14.45 9.21
N TRP A 435 -21.66 -15.39 8.26
CA TRP A 435 -21.39 -15.10 6.83
C TRP A 435 -22.39 -14.14 6.20
N ALA A 436 -23.63 -14.08 6.70
CA ALA A 436 -24.61 -13.09 6.28
C ALA A 436 -24.11 -11.64 6.47
N LEU A 437 -23.25 -11.40 7.46
CA LEU A 437 -22.66 -10.09 7.73
C LEU A 437 -21.60 -9.69 6.69
N ILE A 438 -21.00 -10.66 6.00
CA ILE A 438 -19.94 -10.44 5.00
C ILE A 438 -20.34 -10.91 3.58
N ALA A 439 -21.62 -11.22 3.37
CA ALA A 439 -22.13 -11.66 2.06
C ALA A 439 -21.97 -10.58 0.98
N TRP A 440 -22.23 -9.32 1.32
CA TRP A 440 -22.03 -8.21 0.38
C TRP A 440 -20.55 -8.03 -0.02
N PRO A 441 -19.58 -7.86 0.90
CA PRO A 441 -18.19 -7.71 0.50
C PRO A 441 -17.69 -8.93 -0.28
N ALA A 442 -18.09 -10.15 0.10
CA ALA A 442 -17.76 -11.38 -0.64
C ALA A 442 -18.26 -11.36 -2.08
N GLY A 443 -19.52 -10.96 -2.30
CA GLY A 443 -20.07 -10.81 -3.65
C GLY A 443 -19.32 -9.79 -4.50
N VAL A 444 -18.95 -8.63 -3.92
CA VAL A 444 -18.23 -7.58 -4.65
C VAL A 444 -16.82 -8.00 -5.06
N VAL A 445 -16.12 -8.78 -4.23
CA VAL A 445 -14.75 -9.23 -4.51
C VAL A 445 -14.68 -10.63 -5.15
N GLY A 446 -15.81 -11.21 -5.54
CA GLY A 446 -15.86 -12.50 -6.25
C GLY A 446 -15.57 -13.73 -5.37
N VAL A 447 -15.75 -13.63 -4.05
CA VAL A 447 -15.58 -14.75 -3.11
C VAL A 447 -16.90 -15.48 -2.92
N ASP A 448 -16.92 -16.77 -3.26
CA ASP A 448 -18.03 -17.64 -2.94
C ASP A 448 -17.85 -18.21 -1.52
N LEU A 449 -18.63 -17.69 -0.56
CA LEU A 449 -18.53 -18.09 0.83
C LEU A 449 -18.73 -19.60 1.01
N ASN A 450 -19.57 -20.26 0.21
CA ASN A 450 -19.79 -21.70 0.32
C ASN A 450 -18.54 -22.54 -0.01
N TYR A 451 -17.65 -21.97 -0.81
CA TYR A 451 -16.37 -22.57 -1.19
C TYR A 451 -15.19 -21.82 -0.56
N ALA A 452 -15.40 -20.97 0.45
CA ALA A 452 -14.32 -20.26 1.13
C ALA A 452 -13.26 -21.21 1.70
N PHE A 453 -13.63 -22.46 1.98
CA PHE A 453 -12.73 -23.50 2.49
C PHE A 453 -12.14 -24.44 1.41
N GLY A 454 -12.60 -24.36 0.16
CA GLY A 454 -12.24 -25.30 -0.91
C GLY A 454 -11.40 -24.70 -2.04
N LEU A 455 -10.73 -25.56 -2.82
CA LEU A 455 -9.92 -25.24 -4.01
C LEU A 455 -10.78 -24.85 -5.23
N GLY A 456 -11.81 -24.02 -5.06
CA GLY A 456 -12.40 -23.33 -6.20
C GLY A 456 -11.34 -22.43 -6.85
N LYS A 457 -11.23 -22.44 -8.18
CA LYS A 457 -10.61 -21.30 -8.88
C LYS A 457 -11.34 -20.05 -8.39
N ARG A 458 -10.60 -19.01 -7.98
CA ARG A 458 -11.22 -17.73 -7.69
C ARG A 458 -12.06 -17.35 -8.92
N ARG A 459 -13.30 -16.93 -8.70
CA ARG A 459 -14.14 -16.35 -9.75
C ARG A 459 -13.87 -14.85 -9.89
N ASP A 460 -12.68 -14.39 -9.49
CA ASP A 460 -12.29 -13.03 -9.71
C ASP A 460 -11.81 -12.95 -11.16
N GLU A 461 -12.64 -12.42 -12.06
CA GLU A 461 -12.22 -12.00 -13.42
C GLU A 461 -11.26 -10.78 -13.37
N LEU A 462 -10.46 -10.70 -12.30
CA LEU A 462 -9.66 -9.55 -11.88
C LEU A 462 -8.17 -9.74 -12.14
N GLU A 463 -7.77 -10.95 -12.55
CA GLU A 463 -6.47 -11.18 -13.18
C GLU A 463 -6.48 -10.49 -14.54
N GLY A 464 -6.01 -9.24 -14.57
CA GLY A 464 -5.73 -8.57 -15.83
C GLY A 464 -4.77 -9.44 -16.64
N LYS A 465 -5.14 -9.80 -17.87
CA LYS A 465 -4.20 -10.49 -18.76
C LYS A 465 -3.00 -9.57 -19.00
N PRO A 466 -1.77 -10.08 -19.23
CA PRO A 466 -0.61 -9.24 -19.54
C PRO A 466 -0.89 -8.23 -20.67
N CYS A 467 -1.78 -8.57 -21.59
CA CYS A 467 -2.25 -7.76 -22.73
C CYS A 467 -3.21 -6.61 -22.37
N GLU A 468 -3.77 -6.60 -21.15
CA GLU A 468 -4.74 -5.60 -20.66
C GLU A 468 -4.07 -4.48 -19.85
N MET A 469 -2.78 -4.61 -19.58
CA MET A 469 -1.94 -3.50 -19.14
C MET A 469 -1.59 -2.67 -20.38
N HIS A 470 -1.53 -1.33 -20.27
CA HIS A 470 -0.89 -0.47 -21.27
C HIS A 470 0.59 -0.86 -21.36
N MET A 471 0.85 -1.95 -22.06
CA MET A 471 2.14 -2.44 -22.48
C MET A 471 2.08 -2.38 -24.01
N ASP A 472 2.07 -1.17 -24.55
CA ASP A 472 2.76 -0.97 -25.81
C ASP A 472 4.24 -1.17 -25.46
N VAL A 473 4.67 -2.43 -25.51
CA VAL A 473 6.08 -2.80 -25.48
C VAL A 473 6.69 -2.12 -26.70
N ILE A 474 7.50 -1.07 -26.47
CA ILE A 474 8.39 -0.52 -27.49
C ILE A 474 9.60 -1.44 -27.60
#